data_AF-A0A9W8QGB2-F1
#
_entry.id   AF-A0A9W8QGB2-F1
#
_cell.length_a   1.000
_cell.length_b   1.000
_cell.length_c   1.000
_cell.angle_alpha   90.00
_cell.angle_beta   90.00
_cell.angle_gamma   90.00
#
_symmetry.space_group_name_H-M   'P 1'
#
loop_
_entity.id
_entity.type
_entity.pdbx_description
1 polymer ?
#
loop_
_entity_poly.entity_id
_entity_poly.type
_entity_poly.pdbx_seq_one_letter_code
_entity_poly.pdbx_strand_id
1 'polypeptide(L)'
;MRSESLGEDLIAVAAWGAIAFDHYALDHWNYELSGVADEAQWRGLVKEYLGSSVNARQPYKDKAMKVRRDGPDGGEQSLLIASNIERVLKPFQSIRERNLSQLGSPGDPIWIPTCYEESLHQKYCELEWRCEVGGDGVDVEMVLSDENVYNINGDIKALRERIIERLPGLFDHNSALSVGRRGGSTGPAESENLAALSDRMETLIYVADKESVLQSFVNVLWFDGSGQLLLVSKLEPEELVGMTAMFSDGYSMAEAVEEKCLDEFKASRSEAKKRSKSKAKIKRPSKSMHKAAEEGSDAEWETESEYGSN
;
A
#
# COMPACT_ATOMS: atom_id res chain seq x y z
N MET A 1 -20.66 -0.67 -18.78
CA MET A 1 -19.24 -0.96 -18.43
C MET A 1 -18.55 -1.53 -19.63
N ARG A 2 -17.21 -1.43 -19.72
CA ARG A 2 -16.46 -2.00 -20.84
C ARG A 2 -16.78 -3.50 -20.94
N SER A 3 -16.95 -3.98 -22.17
CA SER A 3 -17.19 -5.40 -22.45
C SER A 3 -15.95 -6.26 -22.22
N GLU A 4 -14.76 -5.63 -22.17
CA GLU A 4 -13.46 -6.25 -21.94
C GLU A 4 -12.82 -5.56 -20.73
N SER A 5 -12.37 -6.36 -19.77
CA SER A 5 -11.62 -5.83 -18.63
C SER A 5 -10.27 -5.33 -19.15
N LEU A 6 -9.88 -4.15 -18.68
CA LEU A 6 -8.55 -3.60 -18.90
C LEU A 6 -7.49 -4.63 -18.47
N GLY A 7 -6.63 -5.10 -19.39
CA GLY A 7 -5.47 -5.94 -19.07
C GLY A 7 -5.69 -7.46 -18.97
N GLU A 8 -6.84 -7.99 -19.40
CA GLU A 8 -7.10 -9.45 -19.43
C GLU A 8 -6.11 -10.24 -20.30
N ASP A 9 -5.53 -9.60 -21.31
CA ASP A 9 -4.63 -10.23 -22.29
C ASP A 9 -3.15 -10.26 -21.88
N LEU A 10 -2.76 -9.59 -20.77
CA LEU A 10 -1.35 -9.24 -20.54
C LEU A 10 -0.52 -10.36 -19.88
N ILE A 11 -1.13 -11.34 -19.20
CA ILE A 11 -0.38 -12.48 -18.63
C ILE A 11 -1.19 -13.78 -18.75
N ALA A 12 -0.86 -14.60 -19.76
CA ALA A 12 -1.60 -15.83 -20.10
C ALA A 12 -1.33 -17.04 -19.17
N VAL A 13 -0.37 -16.96 -18.23
CA VAL A 13 0.09 -18.12 -17.44
C VAL A 13 0.03 -17.83 -15.93
N ALA A 14 -0.66 -18.69 -15.18
CA ALA A 14 -0.98 -18.52 -13.75
C ALA A 14 0.19 -18.72 -12.76
N ALA A 15 1.41 -18.96 -13.27
CA ALA A 15 2.62 -19.29 -12.52
C ALA A 15 2.35 -20.16 -11.27
N TRP A 16 1.74 -21.34 -11.46
CA TRP A 16 1.34 -22.22 -10.34
C TRP A 16 2.53 -22.57 -9.43
N GLY A 17 2.37 -22.40 -8.13
CA GLY A 17 3.43 -22.60 -7.14
C GLY A 17 4.31 -21.37 -6.92
N ALA A 18 4.11 -20.27 -7.64
CA ALA A 18 4.83 -19.01 -7.40
C ALA A 18 4.26 -18.22 -6.22
N ILE A 19 3.14 -18.64 -5.64
CA ILE A 19 2.55 -18.05 -4.43
C ILE A 19 2.76 -19.02 -3.26
N ALA A 20 3.19 -18.51 -2.12
CA ALA A 20 3.45 -19.34 -0.93
C ALA A 20 2.17 -20.09 -0.47
N PHE A 21 1.02 -19.43 -0.53
CA PHE A 21 -0.25 -20.05 -0.20
C PHE A 21 -0.58 -21.29 -1.07
N ASP A 22 -0.10 -21.38 -2.31
CA ASP A 22 -0.31 -22.58 -3.13
C ASP A 22 0.25 -23.83 -2.46
N HIS A 23 1.49 -23.71 -1.95
CA HIS A 23 2.16 -24.81 -1.27
C HIS A 23 1.48 -25.13 0.05
N TYR A 24 1.05 -24.11 0.79
CA TYR A 24 0.30 -24.31 2.03
C TYR A 24 -1.00 -25.06 1.79
N ALA A 25 -1.80 -24.59 0.83
CA ALA A 25 -3.08 -25.17 0.48
C ALA A 25 -2.92 -26.62 0.03
N LEU A 26 -1.94 -26.91 -0.83
CA LEU A 26 -1.66 -28.26 -1.31
C LEU A 26 -1.21 -29.22 -0.20
N ASP A 27 -0.36 -28.75 0.72
CA ASP A 27 0.15 -29.54 1.84
C ASP A 27 -0.95 -29.85 2.89
N HIS A 28 -1.95 -28.97 3.05
CA HIS A 28 -3.00 -29.06 4.07
C HIS A 28 -4.37 -29.45 3.49
N TRP A 29 -4.45 -29.72 2.19
CA TRP A 29 -5.68 -30.16 1.55
C TRP A 29 -6.06 -31.56 2.01
N ASN A 30 -7.34 -31.77 2.29
CA ASN A 30 -7.86 -33.10 2.63
C ASN A 30 -8.44 -33.74 1.37
N TYR A 31 -7.59 -34.48 0.67
CA TYR A 31 -7.94 -35.12 -0.59
C TYR A 31 -9.01 -36.22 -0.46
N GLU A 32 -9.28 -36.71 0.75
CA GLU A 32 -10.32 -37.72 1.02
C GLU A 32 -11.74 -37.14 1.01
N LEU A 33 -11.88 -35.82 1.23
CA LEU A 33 -13.18 -35.16 1.18
C LEU A 33 -13.71 -35.08 -0.25
N SER A 34 -15.03 -35.07 -0.41
CA SER A 34 -15.67 -34.84 -1.71
C SER A 34 -15.53 -33.38 -2.16
N GLY A 35 -15.60 -33.14 -3.47
CA GLY A 35 -15.52 -31.79 -4.05
C GLY A 35 -16.53 -30.76 -3.51
N VAL A 36 -17.64 -31.21 -2.92
CA VAL A 36 -18.65 -30.33 -2.28
C VAL A 36 -18.08 -29.58 -1.07
N ALA A 37 -17.06 -30.12 -0.41
CA ALA A 37 -16.41 -29.49 0.74
C ALA A 37 -15.24 -28.56 0.36
N ASP A 38 -14.82 -28.57 -0.91
CA ASP A 38 -13.60 -27.90 -1.36
C ASP A 38 -13.65 -26.38 -1.07
N GLU A 39 -14.81 -25.72 -1.26
CA GLU A 39 -14.96 -24.29 -0.97
C GLU A 39 -14.82 -23.96 0.52
N ALA A 40 -15.45 -24.75 1.40
CA ALA A 40 -15.32 -24.56 2.83
C ALA A 40 -13.88 -24.82 3.31
N GLN A 41 -13.23 -25.82 2.71
CA GLN A 41 -11.83 -26.13 2.98
C GLN A 41 -10.92 -24.98 2.56
N TRP A 42 -11.07 -24.45 1.35
CA TRP A 42 -10.29 -23.30 0.87
C TRP A 42 -10.38 -22.11 1.84
N ARG A 43 -11.60 -21.69 2.21
CA ARG A 43 -11.80 -20.57 3.16
C ARG A 43 -11.17 -20.85 4.52
N GLY A 44 -11.25 -22.10 5.00
CA GLY A 44 -10.61 -22.51 6.25
C GLY A 44 -9.09 -22.37 6.18
N LEU A 45 -8.48 -22.86 5.10
CA LEU A 45 -7.04 -22.80 4.88
C LEU A 45 -6.53 -21.37 4.70
N VAL A 46 -7.26 -20.50 4.01
CA VAL A 46 -6.91 -19.07 3.89
C VAL A 46 -6.83 -18.42 5.28
N LYS A 47 -7.86 -18.64 6.10
CA LYS A 47 -7.92 -18.08 7.47
C LYS A 47 -6.81 -18.61 8.35
N GLU A 48 -6.53 -19.90 8.29
CA GLU A 48 -5.45 -20.53 9.05
C GLU A 48 -4.08 -19.99 8.60
N TYR A 49 -3.85 -19.91 7.29
CA TYR A 49 -2.59 -19.42 6.73
C TYR A 49 -2.31 -17.97 7.15
N LEU A 50 -3.26 -17.08 6.94
CA LEU A 50 -3.07 -15.65 7.24
C LEU A 50 -3.06 -15.37 8.74
N GLY A 51 -3.75 -16.19 9.53
CA GLY A 51 -3.67 -16.16 11.00
C GLY A 51 -2.36 -16.74 11.56
N SER A 52 -1.54 -17.39 10.72
CA SER A 52 -0.28 -18.00 11.16
C SER A 52 0.87 -16.98 11.21
N SER A 53 1.83 -17.24 12.10
CA SER A 53 3.03 -16.41 12.24
C SER A 53 3.88 -16.41 10.96
N VAL A 54 4.66 -15.35 10.74
CA VAL A 54 5.61 -15.26 9.62
C VAL A 54 6.54 -16.48 9.56
N ASN A 55 7.03 -16.96 10.71
CA ASN A 55 7.89 -18.14 10.78
C ASN A 55 7.19 -19.43 10.32
N ALA A 56 5.88 -19.56 10.57
CA ALA A 56 5.08 -20.69 10.10
C ALA A 56 4.85 -20.63 8.58
N ARG A 57 4.78 -19.42 8.01
CA ARG A 57 4.63 -19.20 6.56
C ARG A 57 5.95 -19.33 5.78
N GLN A 58 7.09 -19.09 6.43
CA GLN A 58 8.40 -19.03 5.78
C GLN A 58 8.75 -20.25 4.91
N PRO A 59 8.51 -21.51 5.32
CA PRO A 59 8.81 -22.66 4.47
C PRO A 59 8.09 -22.62 3.12
N TYR A 60 6.86 -22.11 3.08
CA TYR A 60 6.08 -22.00 1.85
C TYR A 60 6.55 -20.82 0.99
N LYS A 61 7.03 -19.74 1.60
CA LYS A 61 7.72 -18.66 0.89
C LYS A 61 8.98 -19.16 0.21
N ASP A 62 9.78 -19.97 0.90
CA ASP A 62 11.01 -20.53 0.35
C ASP A 62 10.70 -21.45 -0.85
N LYS A 63 9.66 -22.29 -0.75
CA LYS A 63 9.15 -23.10 -1.87
C LYS A 63 8.72 -22.23 -3.05
N ALA A 64 7.92 -21.18 -2.81
CA ALA A 64 7.47 -20.27 -3.86
C ALA A 64 8.61 -19.51 -4.54
N MET A 65 9.60 -19.05 -3.77
CA MET A 65 10.80 -18.39 -4.30
C MET A 65 11.65 -19.34 -5.14
N LYS A 66 11.73 -20.62 -4.77
CA LYS A 66 12.37 -21.65 -5.60
C LYS A 66 11.64 -21.80 -6.93
N VAL A 67 10.31 -21.91 -6.92
CA VAL A 67 9.50 -22.02 -8.16
C VAL A 67 9.68 -20.79 -9.06
N ARG A 68 9.73 -19.58 -8.50
CA ARG A 68 9.95 -18.35 -9.30
C ARG A 68 11.32 -18.32 -9.98
N ARG A 69 12.34 -18.87 -9.33
CA ARG A 69 13.73 -18.85 -9.82
C ARG A 69 14.01 -19.97 -10.82
N ASP A 70 13.56 -21.18 -10.47
CA ASP A 70 14.01 -22.42 -11.10
C ASP A 70 12.87 -23.11 -11.87
N GLY A 71 11.63 -22.63 -11.75
CA GLY A 71 10.43 -23.31 -12.23
C GLY A 71 9.88 -24.34 -11.23
N PRO A 72 8.70 -24.93 -11.50
CA PRO A 72 8.12 -25.95 -10.64
C PRO A 72 9.01 -27.19 -10.61
N ASP A 73 9.26 -27.71 -9.40
CA ASP A 73 10.07 -28.90 -9.22
C ASP A 73 9.30 -30.12 -9.77
N GLY A 74 9.89 -30.83 -10.73
CA GLY A 74 9.31 -32.03 -11.33
C GLY A 74 9.57 -33.31 -10.53
N GLY A 75 10.13 -33.18 -9.32
CA GLY A 75 10.41 -34.30 -8.43
C GLY A 75 9.14 -35.01 -7.95
N GLU A 76 9.26 -36.30 -7.65
CA GLU A 76 8.15 -37.17 -7.23
C GLU A 76 7.41 -36.69 -5.95
N GLN A 77 8.03 -35.80 -5.17
CA GLN A 77 7.44 -35.24 -3.94
C GLN A 77 6.69 -33.92 -4.16
N SER A 78 6.66 -33.39 -5.37
CA SER A 78 5.97 -32.13 -5.68
C SER A 78 4.45 -32.35 -5.71
N LEU A 79 3.71 -31.59 -4.90
CA LEU A 79 2.24 -31.58 -4.95
C LEU A 79 1.70 -30.67 -6.07
N LEU A 80 2.57 -29.95 -6.79
CA LEU A 80 2.23 -29.09 -7.94
C LEU A 80 1.99 -29.92 -9.22
N ILE A 81 1.27 -31.03 -9.10
CA ILE A 81 0.84 -31.84 -10.24
C ILE A 81 -0.48 -31.32 -10.81
N ALA A 82 -0.71 -31.57 -12.10
CA ALA A 82 -1.88 -31.05 -12.82
C ALA A 82 -3.22 -31.36 -12.13
N SER A 83 -3.40 -32.59 -11.62
CA SER A 83 -4.64 -32.98 -10.92
C SER A 83 -4.90 -32.17 -9.66
N ASN A 84 -3.86 -31.85 -8.90
CA ASN A 84 -4.01 -31.07 -7.68
C ASN A 84 -4.24 -29.60 -8.00
N ILE A 85 -3.55 -29.05 -9.01
CA ILE A 85 -3.78 -27.67 -9.47
C ILE A 85 -5.25 -27.48 -9.90
N GLU A 86 -5.76 -28.40 -10.74
CA GLU A 86 -7.14 -28.33 -11.26
C GLU A 86 -8.21 -28.42 -10.17
N ARG A 87 -7.94 -29.15 -9.08
CA ARG A 87 -8.89 -29.32 -7.97
C ARG A 87 -8.74 -28.24 -6.88
N VAL A 88 -7.51 -27.95 -6.48
CA VAL A 88 -7.21 -27.21 -5.25
C VAL A 88 -6.99 -25.73 -5.48
N LEU A 89 -6.40 -25.34 -6.61
CA LEU A 89 -5.97 -23.94 -6.84
C LEU A 89 -6.85 -23.23 -7.87
N LYS A 90 -7.03 -23.87 -9.03
CA LYS A 90 -7.73 -23.28 -10.18
C LYS A 90 -9.19 -22.87 -9.92
N PRO A 91 -9.99 -23.59 -9.11
CA PRO A 91 -11.37 -23.18 -8.87
C PRO A 91 -11.52 -21.90 -8.05
N PHE A 92 -10.52 -21.57 -7.23
CA PHE A 92 -10.63 -20.51 -6.22
C PHE A 92 -9.92 -19.22 -6.58
N GLN A 93 -9.04 -19.24 -7.60
CA GLN A 93 -8.39 -18.04 -8.09
C GLN A 93 -8.29 -18.02 -9.61
N SER A 94 -8.60 -16.89 -10.22
CA SER A 94 -8.31 -16.64 -11.63
C SER A 94 -6.80 -16.46 -11.85
N ILE A 95 -6.35 -16.62 -13.09
CA ILE A 95 -4.94 -16.33 -13.48
C ILE A 95 -4.55 -14.92 -13.04
N ARG A 96 -5.46 -13.96 -13.24
CA ARG A 96 -5.25 -12.56 -12.90
C ARG A 96 -5.09 -12.32 -11.40
N GLU A 97 -5.99 -12.86 -10.59
CA GLU A 97 -5.91 -12.78 -9.12
C GLU A 97 -4.56 -13.33 -8.61
N ARG A 98 -4.07 -14.40 -9.23
CA ARG A 98 -2.78 -15.00 -8.87
C ARG A 98 -1.59 -14.12 -9.25
N ASN A 99 -1.62 -13.46 -10.39
CA ASN A 99 -0.57 -12.54 -10.79
C ASN A 99 -0.54 -11.32 -9.88
N LEU A 100 -1.72 -10.75 -9.57
CA LEU A 100 -1.84 -9.61 -8.67
C LEU A 100 -1.46 -9.95 -7.23
N SER A 101 -1.69 -11.17 -6.78
CA SER A 101 -1.19 -11.65 -5.48
C SER A 101 0.34 -11.65 -5.37
N GLN A 102 1.06 -11.53 -6.50
CA GLN A 102 2.53 -11.48 -6.52
C GLN A 102 3.06 -10.07 -6.76
N LEU A 103 2.35 -9.29 -7.57
CA LEU A 103 2.76 -7.96 -8.02
C LEU A 103 2.22 -6.83 -7.13
N GLY A 104 1.06 -7.03 -6.51
CA GLY A 104 0.40 -6.02 -5.70
C GLY A 104 1.33 -5.46 -4.63
N SER A 105 1.40 -4.14 -4.55
CA SER A 105 2.22 -3.46 -3.55
C SER A 105 1.60 -2.09 -3.27
N PRO A 106 2.03 -1.37 -2.22
CA PRO A 106 1.65 0.03 -2.09
C PRO A 106 2.01 0.92 -3.29
N GLY A 107 3.10 0.62 -3.99
CA GLY A 107 3.48 1.31 -5.24
C GLY A 107 2.70 0.82 -6.45
N ASP A 108 2.14 -0.39 -6.38
CA ASP A 108 1.36 -1.02 -7.44
C ASP A 108 -0.04 -1.38 -6.91
N PRO A 109 -0.90 -0.36 -6.67
CA PRO A 109 -2.18 -0.56 -6.01
C PRO A 109 -3.17 -1.33 -6.89
N ILE A 110 -3.94 -2.24 -6.28
CA ILE A 110 -5.01 -2.96 -6.99
C ILE A 110 -6.27 -2.11 -7.02
N TRP A 111 -6.88 -1.93 -8.20
CA TRP A 111 -8.15 -1.23 -8.40
C TRP A 111 -9.31 -2.20 -8.58
N ILE A 112 -10.35 -2.07 -7.76
CA ILE A 112 -11.56 -2.89 -7.80
C ILE A 112 -12.79 -2.00 -8.01
N PRO A 113 -13.36 -1.95 -9.22
CA PRO A 113 -14.68 -1.35 -9.40
C PRO A 113 -15.72 -2.23 -8.74
N THR A 114 -16.57 -1.65 -7.89
CA THR A 114 -17.74 -2.34 -7.31
C THR A 114 -19.06 -1.67 -7.66
N CYS A 115 -19.02 -0.58 -8.43
CA CYS A 115 -20.18 0.09 -9.01
C CYS A 115 -20.47 -0.43 -10.42
N TYR A 116 -21.43 -1.36 -10.52
CA TYR A 116 -21.81 -2.02 -11.77
C TYR A 116 -23.07 -1.42 -12.43
N GLU A 117 -23.58 -0.29 -11.93
CA GLU A 117 -24.79 0.35 -12.46
C GLU A 117 -24.54 1.06 -13.80
N GLU A 118 -25.25 0.64 -14.85
CA GLU A 118 -25.12 1.22 -16.20
C GLU A 118 -25.40 2.72 -16.24
N SER A 119 -26.35 3.20 -15.44
CA SER A 119 -26.70 4.62 -15.32
C SER A 119 -25.57 5.50 -14.76
N LEU A 120 -24.59 4.89 -14.08
CA LEU A 120 -23.43 5.57 -13.50
C LEU A 120 -22.17 5.41 -14.35
N HIS A 121 -22.26 4.73 -15.50
CA HIS A 121 -21.09 4.39 -16.32
C HIS A 121 -20.24 5.62 -16.70
N GLN A 122 -20.87 6.72 -17.11
CA GLN A 122 -20.13 7.93 -17.48
C GLN A 122 -19.36 8.53 -16.30
N LYS A 123 -19.96 8.55 -15.11
CA LYS A 123 -19.32 9.03 -13.88
C LYS A 123 -18.18 8.10 -13.45
N TYR A 124 -18.36 6.80 -13.62
CA TYR A 124 -17.29 5.83 -13.37
C TYR A 124 -16.10 6.08 -14.31
N CYS A 125 -16.33 6.24 -15.60
CA CYS A 125 -15.25 6.54 -16.56
C CYS A 125 -14.52 7.86 -16.23
N GLU A 126 -15.25 8.87 -15.77
CA GLU A 126 -14.67 10.14 -15.31
C GLU A 126 -13.79 9.94 -14.06
N LEU A 127 -14.26 9.16 -13.08
CA LEU A 127 -13.49 8.82 -11.89
C LEU A 127 -12.23 8.01 -12.25
N GLU A 128 -12.38 6.98 -13.08
CA GLU A 128 -11.30 6.12 -13.58
C GLU A 128 -10.20 6.95 -14.28
N TRP A 129 -10.61 7.89 -15.15
CA TRP A 129 -9.70 8.80 -15.83
C TRP A 129 -8.98 9.75 -14.87
N ARG A 130 -9.70 10.36 -13.91
CA ARG A 130 -9.09 11.27 -12.92
C ARG A 130 -8.12 10.58 -11.97
N CYS A 131 -8.35 9.29 -11.70
CA CYS A 131 -7.45 8.47 -10.87
C CYS A 131 -6.29 7.89 -11.68
N GLU A 132 -6.20 8.21 -12.98
CA GLU A 132 -5.18 7.70 -13.90
C GLU A 132 -5.09 6.16 -13.90
N VAL A 133 -6.25 5.49 -13.93
CA VAL A 133 -6.31 4.03 -14.09
C VAL A 133 -6.00 3.67 -15.55
N GLY A 134 -5.01 2.79 -15.73
CA GLY A 134 -4.32 2.59 -17.00
C GLY A 134 -3.25 3.66 -17.30
N GLY A 135 -2.89 4.47 -16.31
CA GLY A 135 -1.85 5.52 -16.36
C GLY A 135 -0.94 5.45 -15.12
N ASP A 136 -0.44 6.60 -14.64
CA ASP A 136 0.56 6.64 -13.56
C ASP A 136 -0.05 6.35 -12.17
N GLY A 137 -1.38 6.48 -12.02
CA GLY A 137 -2.06 6.23 -10.75
C GLY A 137 -2.28 4.76 -10.45
N VAL A 138 -2.72 3.99 -11.45
CA VAL A 138 -2.91 2.53 -11.37
C VAL A 138 -2.61 1.91 -12.74
N ASP A 139 -1.72 0.93 -12.80
CA ASP A 139 -1.48 0.20 -14.05
C ASP A 139 -2.74 -0.61 -14.49
N VAL A 140 -2.95 -0.69 -15.79
CA VAL A 140 -4.02 -1.45 -16.44
C VAL A 140 -4.05 -2.92 -15.97
N GLU A 141 -2.89 -3.49 -15.67
CA GLU A 141 -2.75 -4.86 -15.17
C GLU A 141 -3.34 -5.03 -13.76
N MET A 142 -3.32 -3.97 -12.95
CA MET A 142 -3.71 -3.96 -11.53
C MET A 142 -5.22 -3.83 -11.29
N VAL A 143 -6.04 -3.92 -12.33
CA VAL A 143 -7.52 -3.84 -12.23
C VAL A 143 -8.17 -5.20 -11.98
N LEU A 144 -9.14 -5.31 -11.08
CA LEU A 144 -9.96 -6.51 -10.86
C LEU A 144 -11.44 -6.18 -11.00
N SER A 145 -11.99 -6.37 -12.20
CA SER A 145 -13.33 -5.89 -12.56
C SER A 145 -14.38 -6.99 -12.79
N ASP A 146 -14.14 -8.22 -12.36
CA ASP A 146 -15.11 -9.31 -12.52
C ASP A 146 -16.32 -9.08 -11.59
N GLU A 147 -17.44 -8.69 -12.18
CA GLU A 147 -18.70 -8.42 -11.48
C GLU A 147 -19.18 -9.62 -10.67
N ASN A 148 -19.07 -10.83 -11.21
CA ASN A 148 -19.56 -12.04 -10.53
C ASN A 148 -18.77 -12.33 -9.25
N VAL A 149 -17.56 -11.78 -9.15
CA VAL A 149 -16.66 -12.00 -8.03
C VAL A 149 -16.68 -10.82 -7.06
N TYR A 150 -16.67 -9.58 -7.54
CA TYR A 150 -16.47 -8.41 -6.67
C TYR A 150 -17.74 -7.58 -6.44
N ASN A 151 -18.86 -7.88 -7.11
CA ASN A 151 -20.14 -7.25 -6.81
C ASN A 151 -20.76 -7.81 -5.52
N ILE A 152 -20.60 -7.04 -4.45
CA ILE A 152 -21.03 -7.37 -3.08
C ILE A 152 -22.07 -6.37 -2.56
N ASN A 153 -22.70 -5.59 -3.45
CA ASN A 153 -23.72 -4.61 -3.11
C ASN A 153 -23.28 -3.55 -2.07
N GLY A 154 -22.00 -3.13 -2.13
CA GLY A 154 -21.46 -2.08 -1.25
C GLY A 154 -21.10 -2.52 0.18
N ASP A 155 -21.16 -3.81 0.50
CA ASP A 155 -20.74 -4.31 1.81
C ASP A 155 -19.21 -4.43 1.90
N ILE A 156 -18.53 -3.38 2.38
CA ILE A 156 -17.07 -3.37 2.56
C ILE A 156 -16.54 -4.56 3.36
N LYS A 157 -17.30 -5.09 4.34
CA LYS A 157 -16.87 -6.26 5.11
C LYS A 157 -16.89 -7.51 4.25
N ALA A 158 -17.93 -7.70 3.44
CA ALA A 158 -17.97 -8.77 2.46
C ALA A 158 -16.87 -8.61 1.40
N LEU A 159 -16.53 -7.38 1.00
CA LEU A 159 -15.44 -7.11 0.04
C LEU A 159 -14.13 -7.62 0.58
N ARG A 160 -13.86 -7.26 1.83
CA ARG A 160 -12.67 -7.64 2.55
C ARG A 160 -12.53 -9.15 2.57
N GLU A 161 -13.55 -9.88 3.01
CA GLU A 161 -13.46 -11.35 3.08
C GLU A 161 -13.26 -11.93 1.67
N ARG A 162 -13.95 -11.39 0.65
CA ARG A 162 -13.77 -11.81 -0.75
C ARG A 162 -12.33 -11.58 -1.25
N ILE A 163 -11.76 -10.42 -0.99
CA ILE A 163 -10.37 -10.10 -1.34
C ILE A 163 -9.42 -11.08 -0.67
N ILE A 164 -9.57 -11.31 0.63
CA ILE A 164 -8.72 -12.21 1.40
C ILE A 164 -8.79 -13.64 0.87
N GLU A 165 -9.99 -14.12 0.59
CA GLU A 165 -10.23 -15.46 0.04
C GLU A 165 -9.65 -15.65 -1.36
N ARG A 166 -9.65 -14.60 -2.19
CA ARG A 166 -9.23 -14.65 -3.60
C ARG A 166 -7.78 -14.27 -3.81
N LEU A 167 -7.18 -13.52 -2.90
CA LEU A 167 -5.81 -12.98 -2.99
C LEU A 167 -4.97 -13.26 -1.73
N PRO A 168 -4.93 -14.49 -1.18
CA PRO A 168 -4.16 -14.76 0.03
C PRO A 168 -2.65 -14.48 -0.11
N GLY A 169 -2.11 -14.59 -1.32
CA GLY A 169 -0.70 -14.27 -1.60
C GLY A 169 -0.36 -12.78 -1.48
N LEU A 170 -1.35 -11.90 -1.65
CA LEU A 170 -1.18 -10.45 -1.55
C LEU A 170 -0.79 -9.99 -0.14
N PHE A 171 -1.06 -10.79 0.89
CA PHE A 171 -0.73 -10.46 2.27
C PHE A 171 0.56 -11.14 2.74
N ASP A 172 1.36 -11.63 1.81
CA ASP A 172 2.54 -12.43 2.12
C ASP A 172 3.85 -11.82 1.65
N HIS A 173 3.85 -10.50 1.40
CA HIS A 173 5.04 -9.76 1.03
C HIS A 173 6.14 -9.89 2.08
N ASN A 174 7.37 -10.02 1.60
CA ASN A 174 8.55 -9.86 2.42
C ASN A 174 8.77 -8.37 2.61
N SER A 175 7.96 -7.73 3.45
CA SER A 175 8.28 -6.37 3.88
C SER A 175 9.66 -6.42 4.52
N ALA A 176 10.64 -5.70 3.94
CA ALA A 176 11.98 -5.55 4.50
C ALA A 176 11.94 -4.98 5.94
N LEU A 177 10.79 -4.43 6.35
CA LEU A 177 10.51 -3.94 7.70
C LEU A 177 10.30 -5.07 8.72
N SER A 178 10.00 -6.30 8.28
CA SER A 178 9.77 -7.46 9.17
C SER A 178 11.03 -7.94 9.90
N VAL A 179 12.23 -7.67 9.36
CA VAL A 179 13.50 -8.07 9.99
C VAL A 179 13.90 -7.13 11.15
N GLY A 180 13.32 -5.92 11.21
CA GLY A 180 13.61 -4.93 12.26
C GLY A 180 12.56 -4.82 13.37
N ARG A 181 11.32 -5.28 13.15
CA ARG A 181 10.19 -5.02 14.06
C ARG A 181 10.04 -6.11 15.11
N ARG A 182 10.80 -6.00 16.20
CA ARG A 182 10.52 -6.74 17.44
C ARG A 182 9.31 -6.13 18.16
N GLY A 183 8.14 -6.76 18.03
CA GLY A 183 7.04 -6.61 18.98
C GLY A 183 5.98 -5.57 18.63
N GLY A 184 5.15 -5.86 17.62
CA GLY A 184 3.84 -5.21 17.45
C GLY A 184 2.74 -6.18 17.89
N SER A 185 1.83 -5.72 18.75
CA SER A 185 0.72 -6.50 19.31
C SER A 185 -0.32 -6.82 18.23
N THR A 186 -0.70 -8.09 18.08
CA THR A 186 -1.75 -8.57 17.14
C THR A 186 -3.16 -8.41 17.73
N GLY A 187 -3.49 -7.22 18.25
CA GLY A 187 -4.75 -6.94 18.95
C GLY A 187 -5.84 -6.31 18.06
N PRO A 188 -7.13 -6.36 18.46
CA PRO A 188 -8.21 -5.68 17.75
C PRO A 188 -8.04 -4.15 17.77
N ALA A 189 -8.14 -3.54 16.59
CA ALA A 189 -7.83 -2.13 16.31
C ALA A 189 -8.94 -1.15 16.72
N GLU A 190 -9.44 -1.17 17.96
CA GLU A 190 -10.51 -0.26 18.38
C GLU A 190 -10.04 1.04 19.07
N SER A 191 -8.73 1.31 19.16
CA SER A 191 -8.23 2.64 19.57
C SER A 191 -6.77 2.94 19.20
N GLU A 192 -6.24 2.34 18.13
CA GLU A 192 -4.86 2.61 17.69
C GLU A 192 -4.79 3.97 16.96
N ASN A 193 -3.89 4.86 17.40
CA ASN A 193 -3.61 6.11 16.69
C ASN A 193 -3.01 5.78 15.30
N LEU A 194 -3.22 6.65 14.30
CA LEU A 194 -2.76 6.45 12.91
C LEU A 194 -1.29 6.06 12.81
N ALA A 195 -0.42 6.62 13.67
CA ALA A 195 0.98 6.23 13.75
C ALA A 195 1.16 4.73 14.05
N ALA A 196 0.42 4.18 15.02
CA ALA A 196 0.49 2.76 15.37
C ALA A 196 -0.10 1.85 14.26
N LEU A 197 -1.10 2.32 13.52
CA LEU A 197 -1.64 1.57 12.38
C LEU A 197 -0.69 1.59 11.19
N SER A 198 -0.05 2.74 10.91
CA SER A 198 0.86 2.92 9.77
C SER A 198 2.04 1.95 9.81
N ASP A 199 2.45 1.58 11.02
CA ASP A 199 3.47 0.58 11.29
C ASP A 199 3.12 -0.84 10.84
N ARG A 200 1.84 -1.11 10.62
CA ARG A 200 1.31 -2.42 10.23
C ARG A 200 0.77 -2.43 8.81
N MET A 201 0.57 -1.27 8.19
CA MET A 201 0.04 -1.16 6.84
C MET A 201 1.07 -1.66 5.83
N GLU A 202 0.74 -2.74 5.12
CA GLU A 202 1.63 -3.38 4.15
C GLU A 202 1.03 -3.43 2.75
N THR A 203 -0.30 -3.45 2.65
CA THR A 203 -1.02 -3.64 1.39
C THR A 203 -2.16 -2.63 1.29
N LEU A 204 -2.39 -2.10 0.10
CA LEU A 204 -3.48 -1.15 -0.14
C LEU A 204 -4.28 -1.52 -1.40
N ILE A 205 -5.58 -1.26 -1.36
CA ILE A 205 -6.53 -1.56 -2.45
C ILE A 205 -7.43 -0.36 -2.66
N TYR A 206 -7.59 0.06 -3.91
CA TYR A 206 -8.50 1.11 -4.32
C TYR A 206 -9.85 0.51 -4.73
N VAL A 207 -10.93 1.06 -4.19
CA VAL A 207 -12.29 0.58 -4.43
C VAL A 207 -13.15 1.75 -4.91
N ALA A 208 -13.71 1.57 -6.11
CA ALA A 208 -14.69 2.48 -6.69
C ALA A 208 -16.09 1.88 -6.53
N ASP A 209 -16.72 2.13 -5.38
CA ASP A 209 -18.10 1.73 -5.11
C ASP A 209 -19.11 2.77 -5.61
N LYS A 210 -20.41 2.48 -5.44
CA LYS A 210 -21.47 3.40 -5.87
C LYS A 210 -21.36 4.78 -5.23
N GLU A 211 -20.99 4.84 -3.95
CA GLU A 211 -20.85 6.11 -3.23
C GLU A 211 -19.68 6.92 -3.79
N SER A 212 -18.54 6.27 -3.98
CA SER A 212 -17.30 6.76 -4.58
C SER A 212 -17.55 7.39 -5.94
N VAL A 213 -18.26 6.66 -6.81
CA VAL A 213 -18.62 7.14 -8.16
C VAL A 213 -19.58 8.34 -8.11
N LEU A 214 -20.55 8.34 -7.19
CA LEU A 214 -21.50 9.44 -7.06
C LEU A 214 -20.88 10.72 -6.52
N GLN A 215 -19.95 10.59 -5.57
CA GLN A 215 -19.36 11.69 -4.82
C GLN A 215 -17.93 12.04 -5.29
N SER A 216 -17.40 11.34 -6.28
CA SER A 216 -16.08 11.59 -6.89
C SER A 216 -14.90 11.46 -5.92
N PHE A 217 -14.88 10.39 -5.12
CA PHE A 217 -13.74 9.97 -4.31
C PHE A 217 -13.42 8.49 -4.58
N VAL A 218 -12.33 7.97 -4.00
CA VAL A 218 -11.99 6.55 -4.00
C VAL A 218 -11.84 6.06 -2.57
N ASN A 219 -12.41 4.89 -2.26
CA ASN A 219 -12.15 4.22 -0.99
C ASN A 219 -10.79 3.52 -1.07
N VAL A 220 -9.89 3.82 -0.14
CA VAL A 220 -8.59 3.16 0.01
C VAL A 220 -8.66 2.25 1.23
N LEU A 221 -8.55 0.95 1.00
CA LEU A 221 -8.56 -0.08 2.04
C LEU A 221 -7.12 -0.42 2.40
N TRP A 222 -6.77 -0.24 3.67
CA TRP A 222 -5.42 -0.47 4.20
C TRP A 222 -5.38 -1.78 4.97
N PHE A 223 -4.49 -2.69 4.59
CA PHE A 223 -4.36 -4.01 5.21
C PHE A 223 -2.98 -4.21 5.83
N ASP A 224 -2.92 -5.06 6.85
CA ASP A 224 -1.66 -5.65 7.30
C ASP A 224 -1.34 -6.97 6.58
N GLY A 225 -0.13 -7.50 6.82
CA GLY A 225 0.33 -8.79 6.30
C GLY A 225 -0.41 -10.02 6.85
N SER A 226 -1.53 -9.86 7.55
CA SER A 226 -2.47 -10.93 7.92
C SER A 226 -3.82 -10.78 7.21
N GLY A 227 -3.97 -9.79 6.33
CA GLY A 227 -5.26 -9.47 5.71
C GLY A 227 -6.24 -8.79 6.67
N GLN A 228 -5.77 -8.25 7.81
CA GLN A 228 -6.62 -7.43 8.66
C GLN A 228 -6.79 -6.05 8.02
N LEU A 229 -8.04 -5.64 7.78
CA LEU A 229 -8.35 -4.27 7.38
C LEU A 229 -8.15 -3.36 8.58
N LEU A 230 -7.17 -2.45 8.47
CA LEU A 230 -6.75 -1.52 9.50
C LEU A 230 -7.51 -0.19 9.40
N LEU A 231 -7.71 0.29 8.18
CA LEU A 231 -8.31 1.59 7.91
C LEU A 231 -9.02 1.59 6.55
N VAL A 232 -10.08 2.39 6.44
CA VAL A 232 -10.67 2.79 5.16
C VAL A 232 -10.59 4.31 5.08
N SER A 233 -9.91 4.81 4.05
CA SER A 233 -9.79 6.25 3.78
C SER A 233 -10.61 6.60 2.54
N LYS A 234 -11.13 7.83 2.48
CA LYS A 234 -11.73 8.39 1.27
C LYS A 234 -10.77 9.45 0.75
N LEU A 235 -10.23 9.23 -0.45
CA LEU A 235 -9.27 10.15 -1.07
C LEU A 235 -9.84 10.71 -2.37
N GLU A 236 -9.48 11.96 -2.66
CA GLU A 236 -9.74 12.57 -3.96
C GLU A 236 -8.79 11.98 -5.02
N PRO A 237 -9.20 11.87 -6.30
CA PRO A 237 -8.36 11.32 -7.36
C PRO A 237 -6.95 11.92 -7.45
N GLU A 238 -6.84 13.23 -7.22
CA GLU A 238 -5.58 13.98 -7.28
C GLU A 238 -4.59 13.57 -6.18
N GLU A 239 -5.07 13.02 -5.06
CA GLU A 239 -4.22 12.53 -3.97
C GLU A 239 -3.60 11.16 -4.28
N LEU A 240 -4.24 10.37 -5.15
CA LEU A 240 -3.82 8.99 -5.43
C LEU A 240 -2.51 8.93 -6.23
N VAL A 241 -2.36 9.77 -7.26
CA VAL A 241 -1.14 9.78 -8.10
C VAL A 241 0.10 10.10 -7.27
N GLY A 242 0.02 11.11 -6.41
CA GLY A 242 1.11 11.46 -5.49
C GLY A 242 1.41 10.35 -4.49
N MET A 243 0.38 9.63 -4.05
CA MET A 243 0.52 8.51 -3.12
C MET A 243 1.19 7.29 -3.78
N THR A 244 0.77 6.91 -5.00
CA THR A 244 1.38 5.83 -5.78
C THR A 244 2.87 6.14 -6.07
N ALA A 245 3.19 7.37 -6.47
CA ALA A 245 4.57 7.80 -6.71
C ALA A 245 5.45 7.72 -5.45
N MET A 246 4.94 8.22 -4.31
CA MET A 246 5.64 8.17 -3.03
C MET A 246 5.98 6.72 -2.63
N PHE A 247 5.02 5.79 -2.75
CA PHE A 247 5.28 4.38 -2.44
C PHE A 247 6.19 3.68 -3.45
N SER A 248 6.11 4.05 -4.73
CA SER A 248 7.03 3.57 -5.77
C SER A 248 8.48 3.99 -5.52
N ASP A 249 8.68 5.17 -4.93
CA ASP A 249 9.99 5.67 -4.50
C ASP A 249 10.53 4.97 -3.22
N GLY A 250 9.77 4.02 -2.68
CA GLY A 250 10.18 3.18 -1.55
C GLY A 250 9.86 3.76 -0.17
N TYR A 251 9.02 4.80 -0.10
CA TYR A 251 8.49 5.27 1.19
C TYR A 251 7.62 4.18 1.82
N SER A 252 7.74 4.02 3.13
CA SER A 252 6.82 3.23 3.92
C SER A 252 5.62 4.04 4.37
N MET A 253 4.56 3.34 4.79
CA MET A 253 3.37 3.94 5.39
C MET A 253 3.69 4.74 6.65
N ALA A 254 4.63 4.24 7.46
CA ALA A 254 5.10 4.93 8.65
C ALA A 254 5.79 6.25 8.29
N GLU A 255 6.68 6.24 7.29
CA GLU A 255 7.36 7.46 6.82
C GLU A 255 6.37 8.48 6.24
N ALA A 256 5.36 8.02 5.48
CA ALA A 256 4.31 8.89 4.95
C ALA A 256 3.48 9.58 6.05
N VAL A 257 3.22 8.89 7.17
CA VAL A 257 2.50 9.45 8.32
C VAL A 257 3.40 10.36 9.16
N GLU A 258 4.66 10.00 9.35
CA GLU A 258 5.65 10.81 10.08
C GLU A 258 6.02 12.11 9.36
N GLU A 259 6.09 12.10 8.02
CA GLU A 259 6.37 13.29 7.23
C GLU A 259 5.23 14.31 7.31
N LYS A 260 3.97 13.85 7.35
CA LYS A 260 2.80 14.70 7.69
C LYS A 260 2.85 15.24 9.14
N CYS A 261 3.66 14.68 10.03
CA CYS A 261 3.90 15.20 11.37
C CYS A 261 5.03 16.26 11.46
N LEU A 262 5.82 16.48 10.40
CA LEU A 262 6.91 17.47 10.42
C LEU A 262 6.53 18.84 9.83
N ASP A 263 5.36 18.99 9.21
CA ASP A 263 4.86 20.29 8.77
C ASP A 263 4.28 21.13 9.93
N GLU A 264 3.72 20.49 10.96
CA GLU A 264 3.30 21.20 12.19
C GLU A 264 4.50 21.67 13.06
N PHE A 265 5.65 20.99 12.97
CA PHE A 265 6.87 21.40 13.66
C PHE A 265 7.65 22.52 12.95
N LYS A 266 7.53 22.64 11.63
CA LYS A 266 8.10 23.77 10.87
C LYS A 266 7.23 25.03 11.00
N ALA A 267 5.91 24.89 11.05
CA ALA A 267 4.98 26.00 11.30
C ALA A 267 5.20 26.63 12.69
N SER A 268 5.30 25.80 13.75
CA SER A 268 5.49 26.27 15.13
C SER A 268 6.87 26.90 15.41
N ARG A 269 7.95 26.44 14.74
CA ARG A 269 9.29 27.09 14.84
C ARG A 269 9.34 28.44 14.12
N SER A 270 8.58 28.62 13.04
CA SER A 270 8.50 29.89 12.32
C SER A 270 7.72 30.96 13.10
N GLU A 271 6.68 30.55 13.84
CA GLU A 271 5.93 31.44 14.74
C GLU A 271 6.69 31.74 16.05
N ALA A 272 7.41 30.77 16.62
CA ALA A 272 8.26 30.99 17.79
C ALA A 272 9.45 31.93 17.49
N LYS A 273 10.01 31.89 16.27
CA LYS A 273 11.02 32.86 15.80
C LYS A 273 10.44 34.25 15.53
N LYS A 274 9.17 34.37 15.11
CA LYS A 274 8.48 35.67 14.96
C LYS A 274 8.10 36.29 16.31
N ARG A 275 7.66 35.48 17.29
CA ARG A 275 7.32 35.94 18.66
C ARG A 275 8.53 36.28 19.53
N SER A 276 9.70 35.68 19.28
CA SER A 276 10.95 36.03 19.98
C SER A 276 11.61 37.30 19.42
N LYS A 277 11.45 37.61 18.13
CA LYS A 277 11.93 38.89 17.55
C LYS A 277 11.05 40.10 17.90
N SER A 278 9.77 39.91 18.23
CA SER A 278 8.87 41.02 18.61
C SER A 278 8.95 41.43 20.10
N LYS A 279 9.54 40.60 20.97
CA LYS A 279 9.72 40.91 22.41
C LYS A 279 11.05 41.57 22.77
N ALA A 280 11.97 41.78 21.82
CA ALA A 280 13.29 42.39 22.07
C ALA A 280 13.37 43.92 21.82
N LYS A 281 12.25 44.65 21.88
CA LYS A 281 12.21 46.12 21.86
C LYS A 281 11.38 46.67 23.01
N ILE A 282 11.90 46.54 24.24
CA ILE A 282 11.46 47.37 25.37
C ILE A 282 12.69 48.11 25.90
N LYS A 283 12.72 49.42 25.63
CA LYS A 283 13.71 50.39 26.12
C LYS A 283 13.68 50.46 27.65
N ARG A 284 14.86 50.57 28.30
CA ARG A 284 15.02 51.26 29.58
C ARG A 284 16.18 52.26 29.49
N PRO A 285 16.08 53.46 30.11
CA PRO A 285 17.04 54.55 29.94
C PRO A 285 18.07 54.70 31.09
N SER A 286 19.23 55.22 30.69
CA SER A 286 20.12 56.24 31.29
C SER A 286 20.94 56.04 32.60
N LYS A 287 22.18 56.60 32.49
CA LYS A 287 23.19 57.04 33.50
C LYS A 287 24.12 55.96 34.09
N SER A 288 25.43 56.16 34.34
CA SER A 288 26.44 57.20 34.04
C SER A 288 27.80 56.76 34.66
N MET A 289 28.93 57.28 34.14
CA MET A 289 30.30 57.34 34.73
C MET A 289 31.12 56.01 34.69
N HIS A 290 32.42 55.91 34.35
CA HIS A 290 33.59 56.82 34.24
C HIS A 290 34.68 56.20 33.30
N LYS A 291 35.51 57.07 32.66
CA LYS A 291 36.97 57.04 32.28
C LYS A 291 37.74 55.69 32.27
N ALA A 292 38.72 55.37 31.39
CA ALA A 292 39.77 56.14 30.68
C ALA A 292 40.36 55.29 29.49
N ALA A 293 40.81 55.92 28.38
CA ALA A 293 42.20 56.01 27.80
C ALA A 293 42.89 54.64 27.49
N GLU A 294 43.43 54.32 26.31
CA GLU A 294 44.50 54.90 25.46
C GLU A 294 44.34 54.37 24.00
N GLU A 295 44.46 55.16 22.93
CA GLU A 295 45.66 55.54 22.13
C GLU A 295 46.31 54.43 21.24
N GLY A 296 46.55 54.77 19.96
CA GLY A 296 47.32 53.99 18.96
C GLY A 296 46.54 53.76 17.65
N SER A 297 46.46 54.69 16.70
CA SER A 297 47.44 55.15 15.69
C SER A 297 47.31 54.46 14.32
N ASP A 298 46.99 55.30 13.34
CA ASP A 298 47.56 55.41 11.99
C ASP A 298 47.31 54.43 10.83
N ALA A 299 47.19 55.13 9.68
CA ALA A 299 47.35 54.79 8.27
C ALA A 299 46.18 54.05 7.60
N GLU A 300 45.36 54.74 6.80
CA GLU A 300 45.62 55.17 5.40
C GLU A 300 45.88 53.97 4.47
N TRP A 301 44.99 53.74 3.51
CA TRP A 301 45.17 54.13 2.10
C TRP A 301 43.88 53.86 1.31
N GLU A 302 43.43 54.89 0.62
CA GLU A 302 42.51 54.83 -0.51
C GLU A 302 43.17 54.08 -1.68
N THR A 303 42.37 53.42 -2.52
CA THR A 303 42.35 53.75 -3.96
C THR A 303 41.14 53.12 -4.63
N GLU A 304 40.37 53.98 -5.28
CA GLU A 304 39.44 53.69 -6.35
C GLU A 304 40.17 53.07 -7.56
N SER A 305 39.46 52.24 -8.33
CA SER A 305 39.58 52.33 -9.79
C SER A 305 38.30 51.84 -10.44
N GLU A 306 37.81 52.73 -11.28
CA GLU A 306 36.56 52.79 -12.00
C GLU A 306 36.70 52.14 -13.40
N TYR A 307 35.56 51.94 -14.05
CA TYR A 307 35.35 51.76 -15.50
C TYR A 307 35.71 50.46 -16.23
N GLY A 308 34.75 50.02 -17.06
CA GLY A 308 35.09 49.58 -18.42
C GLY A 308 34.17 48.53 -19.02
N SER A 309 33.14 48.98 -19.74
CA SER A 309 32.21 48.21 -20.56
C SER A 309 32.86 47.38 -21.67
N ASN A 310 32.22 46.24 -21.99
CA ASN A 310 31.63 45.96 -23.31
C ASN A 310 30.53 44.91 -23.17
#